data_AF-A0A914MK28-F1
#
_entry.id   AF-A0A914MK28-F1
#
_cell.length_a   1.000
_cell.length_b   1.000
_cell.length_c   1.000
_cell.angle_alpha   90.00
_cell.angle_beta   90.00
_cell.angle_gamma   90.00
#
_symmetry.space_group_name_H-M   'P 1'
#
loop_
_entity.id
_entity.type
_entity.pdbx_description
1 polymer ?
#
loop_
_entity_poly.entity_id
_entity_poly.type
_entity_poly.pdbx_seq_one_letter_code
_entity_poly.pdbx_strand_id
1 'polypeptide(L)'
;MPGHSIRDNTICTSTSNISTRLVTPSSEREKCIKICLFHYLTFKIFIGIAICHTPVECVEENADSAISLILNLFRKTFSLCNFLQNGKKTLNIDQISELMNGSQRIRGSTLGIVGMGSVGIAVALRAKSFGFRVLFYDNNLALGMENALGMERCSNLTELFSQSDCLTLHCPLTTENKHLINLETIKYLKFGAFLVNTTEFELIESNSLISALKSGNIRSFAMDCDQPKNIFERENYGKN
;
A
#
# COMPACT_ATOMS: atom_id res chain seq x y z
N MET A 1 1.88 18.18 54.36
CA MET A 1 2.29 18.17 52.94
C MET A 1 1.96 16.79 52.39
N PRO A 2 0.95 16.64 51.51
CA PRO A 2 0.64 15.34 50.92
C PRO A 2 1.49 15.10 49.66
N GLY A 3 1.88 13.85 49.46
CA GLY A 3 2.89 13.41 48.50
C GLY A 3 2.47 13.44 47.03
N HIS A 4 3.47 13.55 46.17
CA HIS A 4 3.34 13.26 44.74
C HIS A 4 3.69 11.81 44.46
N SER A 5 2.69 11.02 44.08
CA SER A 5 2.89 9.73 43.45
C SER A 5 3.37 9.95 42.01
N ILE A 6 4.53 9.42 41.67
CA ILE A 6 4.96 9.29 40.27
C ILE A 6 4.04 8.25 39.63
N ARG A 7 3.23 8.67 38.67
CA ARG A 7 2.48 7.79 37.75
C ARG A 7 2.67 8.34 36.34
N ASP A 8 3.87 8.17 35.80
CA ASP A 8 4.17 8.55 34.42
C ASP A 8 4.11 7.30 33.51
N ASN A 9 2.89 6.81 33.27
CA ASN A 9 2.61 5.92 32.15
C ASN A 9 1.98 6.76 31.04
N THR A 10 2.81 7.40 30.22
CA THR A 10 2.35 8.22 29.09
C THR A 10 2.13 7.33 27.87
N ILE A 11 0.89 7.21 27.42
CA ILE A 11 0.53 6.56 26.15
C ILE A 11 0.44 7.67 25.09
N CYS A 12 1.40 7.76 24.17
CA CYS A 12 1.41 8.77 23.11
C CYS A 12 0.88 8.19 21.79
N THR A 13 -0.38 8.43 21.44
CA THR A 13 -0.85 8.10 20.07
C THR A 13 -0.26 9.08 19.05
N SER A 14 0.01 8.61 17.83
CA SER A 14 0.73 9.35 16.76
C SER A 14 -0.02 10.58 16.21
N THR A 15 -1.26 10.85 16.64
CA THR A 15 -2.12 11.83 15.98
C THR A 15 -2.15 13.17 16.71
N SER A 16 -1.33 14.12 16.27
CA SER A 16 -1.66 15.55 16.39
C SER A 16 -1.93 16.11 14.99
N ASN A 17 -3.18 16.55 14.78
CA ASN A 17 -3.76 17.23 13.60
C ASN A 17 -4.53 16.34 12.62
N ILE A 18 -5.82 16.18 12.92
CA ILE A 18 -6.84 15.64 12.03
C ILE A 18 -7.28 16.75 11.05
N SER A 19 -7.11 16.53 9.75
CA SER A 19 -7.95 17.17 8.74
C SER A 19 -8.57 16.09 7.86
N THR A 20 -9.84 15.79 8.11
CA THR A 20 -10.68 15.01 7.21
C THR A 20 -10.98 15.85 5.96
N ARG A 21 -10.25 15.61 4.88
CA ARG A 21 -10.68 16.00 3.52
C ARG A 21 -10.74 14.76 2.66
N LEU A 22 -11.97 14.38 2.32
CA LEU A 22 -12.27 13.52 1.18
C LEU A 22 -11.66 14.17 -0.05
N VAL A 23 -10.86 13.41 -0.79
CA VAL A 23 -10.26 13.85 -2.05
C VAL A 23 -11.39 14.33 -2.97
N THR A 24 -11.37 15.62 -3.34
CA THR A 24 -12.30 16.18 -4.31
C THR A 24 -12.00 15.62 -5.70
N PRO A 25 -13.02 15.27 -6.50
CA PRO A 25 -12.80 14.65 -7.81
C PRO A 25 -12.16 15.66 -8.76
N SER A 26 -10.93 15.39 -9.22
CA SER A 26 -10.37 16.00 -10.41
C SER A 26 -10.66 15.12 -11.62
N SER A 27 -11.00 15.74 -12.74
CA SER A 27 -11.63 15.14 -13.92
C SER A 27 -10.72 14.29 -14.82
N GLU A 28 -9.68 13.64 -14.30
CA GLU A 28 -8.80 12.78 -15.09
C GLU A 28 -8.48 11.46 -14.36
N ARG A 29 -8.66 10.36 -15.11
CA ARG A 29 -8.44 8.94 -14.76
C ARG A 29 -7.80 8.72 -13.38
N GLU A 30 -8.59 8.30 -12.40
CA GLU A 30 -8.12 7.96 -11.05
C GLU A 30 -7.03 6.88 -11.10
N LYS A 31 -5.78 7.29 -10.91
CA LYS A 31 -4.61 6.40 -10.84
C LYS A 31 -4.13 6.17 -9.41
N CYS A 32 -4.73 6.83 -8.44
CA CYS A 32 -4.37 6.74 -7.03
C CYS A 32 -5.63 6.56 -6.17
N ILE A 33 -5.65 5.53 -5.34
CA ILE A 33 -6.71 5.29 -4.34
C ILE A 33 -6.09 5.44 -2.96
N LYS A 34 -6.63 6.38 -2.17
CA LYS A 34 -6.28 6.53 -0.76
C LYS A 34 -7.47 6.09 0.09
N ILE A 35 -7.30 5.04 0.87
CA ILE A 35 -8.26 4.66 1.92
C ILE A 35 -7.47 4.79 3.22
N CYS A 36 -7.88 5.69 4.11
CA CYS A 36 -7.32 5.78 5.46
C CYS A 36 -8.18 4.92 6.38
N LEU A 37 -7.68 3.77 6.80
CA LEU A 37 -8.21 3.02 7.94
C LEU A 37 -7.20 3.21 9.08
N PHE A 38 -7.68 3.75 10.21
CA PHE A 38 -6.82 4.07 11.35
C PHE A 38 -6.28 2.80 12.01
N HIS A 39 -5.12 2.28 11.57
CA HIS A 39 -4.49 1.12 12.23
C HIS A 39 -2.95 1.20 12.34
N TYR A 40 -2.39 2.38 12.61
CA TYR A 40 -0.95 2.50 12.89
C TYR A 40 -0.65 3.26 14.18
N LEU A 41 -0.20 2.52 15.19
CA LEU A 41 0.54 3.02 16.35
C LEU A 41 2.02 2.67 16.14
N THR A 42 2.78 3.52 15.47
CA THR A 42 4.25 3.41 15.41
C THR A 42 4.89 4.43 16.33
N PHE A 43 5.60 3.95 17.37
CA PHE A 43 6.32 4.77 18.34
C PHE A 43 7.82 4.81 18.02
N LYS A 44 8.46 5.98 18.14
CA LYS A 44 9.90 6.19 17.93
C LYS A 44 10.58 6.59 19.25
N ILE A 45 11.79 6.06 19.47
CA ILE A 45 12.54 5.98 20.75
C ILE A 45 13.06 7.32 21.28
N PHE A 46 13.08 7.48 22.61
CA PHE A 46 14.07 8.30 23.35
C PHE A 46 14.47 7.64 24.69
N ILE A 47 15.79 7.56 24.95
CA ILE A 47 16.56 7.35 26.20
C ILE A 47 15.97 6.43 27.31
N GLY A 48 16.64 5.29 27.56
CA GLY A 48 16.73 4.64 28.89
C GLY A 48 15.50 3.90 29.44
N ILE A 49 14.38 3.84 28.72
CA ILE A 49 13.13 3.23 29.18
C ILE A 49 12.84 1.95 28.37
N ALA A 50 12.48 0.87 29.07
CA ALA A 50 11.99 -0.36 28.43
C ALA A 50 10.59 -0.11 27.85
N ILE A 51 10.47 -0.18 26.53
CA ILE A 51 9.19 -0.01 25.83
C ILE A 51 8.70 -1.39 25.40
N CYS A 52 7.47 -1.71 25.78
CA CYS A 52 6.77 -2.88 25.26
C CYS A 52 6.02 -2.47 23.99
N HIS A 53 6.38 -3.07 22.85
CA HIS A 53 5.55 -3.05 21.66
C HIS A 53 4.45 -4.10 21.84
N THR A 54 3.22 -3.83 21.43
CA THR A 54 2.14 -4.82 21.29
C THR A 54 2.13 -5.30 19.83
N PRO A 55 2.93 -6.33 19.46
CA PRO A 55 3.12 -6.73 18.05
C PRO A 55 1.89 -7.34 17.38
N VAL A 56 0.75 -7.42 18.05
CA VAL A 56 -0.39 -8.25 17.65
C VAL A 56 -1.66 -7.44 17.39
N GLU A 57 -1.64 -6.13 17.61
CA GLU A 57 -2.83 -5.33 17.34
C GLU A 57 -2.92 -5.06 15.83
N CYS A 58 -3.98 -5.61 15.21
CA CYS A 58 -4.41 -5.36 13.84
C CYS A 58 -3.71 -6.12 12.70
N VAL A 59 -3.07 -7.27 12.93
CA VAL A 59 -2.43 -8.05 11.84
C VAL A 59 -3.44 -8.48 10.76
N GLU A 60 -4.55 -9.07 11.18
CA GLU A 60 -5.59 -9.58 10.27
C GLU A 60 -6.33 -8.41 9.60
N GLU A 61 -6.62 -7.34 10.34
CA GLU A 61 -7.28 -6.13 9.87
C GLU A 61 -6.42 -5.39 8.83
N ASN A 62 -5.11 -5.30 9.04
CA ASN A 62 -4.17 -4.74 8.08
C ASN A 62 -4.07 -5.61 6.83
N ALA A 63 -4.07 -6.94 6.99
CA ALA A 63 -4.07 -7.86 5.87
C ALA A 63 -5.37 -7.78 5.04
N ASP A 64 -6.53 -7.67 5.71
CA ASP A 64 -7.82 -7.49 5.06
C ASP A 64 -7.89 -6.16 4.30
N SER A 65 -7.36 -5.10 4.90
CA SER A 65 -7.27 -3.77 4.28
C SER A 65 -6.36 -3.78 3.05
N ALA A 66 -5.19 -4.42 3.15
CA ALA A 66 -4.28 -4.59 2.01
C ALA A 66 -4.92 -5.38 0.86
N ILE A 67 -5.59 -6.51 1.16
CA ILE A 67 -6.33 -7.28 0.16
C ILE A 67 -7.47 -6.46 -0.45
N SER A 68 -8.21 -5.70 0.36
CA SER A 68 -9.25 -4.80 -0.12
C SER A 68 -8.69 -3.78 -1.12
N LEU A 69 -7.54 -3.15 -0.82
CA LEU A 69 -6.87 -2.24 -1.74
C LEU A 69 -6.44 -2.94 -3.04
N ILE A 70 -5.84 -4.13 -2.94
CA ILE A 70 -5.45 -4.94 -4.10
C ILE A 70 -6.68 -5.22 -4.97
N LEU A 71 -7.79 -5.70 -4.39
CA LEU A 71 -9.01 -5.98 -5.12
C LEU A 71 -9.61 -4.71 -5.75
N ASN A 72 -9.55 -3.57 -5.05
CA ASN A 72 -9.98 -2.28 -5.59
C ASN A 72 -9.18 -1.88 -6.82
N LEU A 73 -7.87 -2.13 -6.85
CA LEU A 73 -7.02 -1.86 -8.02
C LEU A 73 -7.37 -2.78 -9.20
N PHE A 74 -7.50 -4.09 -8.96
CA PHE A 74 -7.81 -5.06 -10.02
C PHE A 74 -9.22 -4.92 -10.58
N ARG A 75 -10.20 -4.54 -9.74
CA ARG A 75 -11.62 -4.52 -10.08
C ARG A 75 -12.18 -3.12 -10.33
N LYS A 76 -11.44 -2.06 -9.98
CA LYS A 76 -11.86 -0.65 -10.08
C LYS A 76 -13.16 -0.33 -9.34
N THR A 77 -13.45 -1.06 -8.27
CA THR A 77 -14.69 -0.91 -7.49
C THR A 77 -14.83 0.47 -6.85
N PHE A 78 -13.73 1.05 -6.37
CA PHE A 78 -13.71 2.41 -5.85
C PHE A 78 -14.03 3.45 -6.93
N SER A 79 -13.35 3.40 -8.09
CA SER A 79 -13.60 4.33 -9.19
C SER A 79 -15.01 4.25 -9.75
N LEU A 80 -15.57 3.04 -9.80
CA LEU A 80 -16.97 2.85 -10.16
C LEU A 80 -17.91 3.49 -9.14
N CYS A 81 -17.65 3.30 -7.85
CA CYS A 81 -18.45 3.90 -6.78
C CYS A 81 -18.38 5.44 -6.84
N ASN A 82 -17.19 6.02 -7.00
CA ASN A 82 -17.02 7.46 -7.10
C ASN A 82 -17.71 8.03 -8.35
N PHE A 83 -17.64 7.33 -9.49
CA PHE A 83 -18.34 7.72 -10.70
C PHE A 83 -19.86 7.80 -10.49
N LEU A 84 -20.45 6.81 -9.80
CA LEU A 84 -21.89 6.77 -9.50
C LEU A 84 -22.30 7.85 -8.50
N GLN A 85 -21.49 8.10 -7.46
CA GLN A 85 -21.76 9.16 -6.47
C GLN A 85 -21.76 10.55 -7.11
N ASN A 86 -20.94 10.77 -8.13
CA ASN A 86 -20.89 12.03 -8.89
C ASN A 86 -22.09 12.23 -9.85
N GLY A 87 -23.19 11.48 -9.68
CA GLY A 87 -24.49 11.78 -10.27
C GLY A 87 -24.73 11.26 -11.70
N LYS A 88 -23.80 10.47 -12.26
CA LYS A 88 -23.96 9.88 -13.61
C LYS A 88 -24.75 8.57 -13.52
N LYS A 89 -26.09 8.68 -13.55
CA LYS A 89 -27.04 7.57 -13.29
C LYS A 89 -27.28 6.62 -14.47
N THR A 90 -26.97 7.02 -15.70
CA THR A 90 -27.20 6.18 -16.89
C THR A 90 -25.85 5.79 -17.49
N LEU A 91 -25.55 4.50 -17.43
CA LEU A 91 -24.33 3.92 -17.97
C LEU A 91 -24.70 3.09 -19.21
N ASN A 92 -24.38 3.60 -20.39
CA ASN A 92 -24.42 2.79 -21.61
C ASN A 92 -23.29 1.73 -21.55
N ILE A 93 -23.46 0.61 -22.26
CA ILE A 93 -22.46 -0.49 -22.28
C ILE A 93 -21.06 0.04 -22.63
N ASP A 94 -20.97 0.97 -23.58
CA ASP A 94 -19.69 1.59 -23.98
C ASP A 94 -19.06 2.39 -22.83
N GLN A 95 -19.86 3.15 -22.08
CA GLN A 95 -19.38 3.93 -20.94
C GLN A 95 -18.93 3.03 -19.78
N ILE A 96 -19.60 1.89 -19.58
CA ILE A 96 -19.17 0.87 -18.62
C ILE A 96 -17.83 0.29 -19.06
N SER A 97 -17.69 -0.06 -20.34
CA SER A 97 -16.46 -0.62 -20.88
C SER A 97 -15.28 0.34 -20.74
N GLU A 98 -15.51 1.64 -20.96
CA GLU A 98 -14.50 2.68 -20.80
C GLU A 98 -14.12 2.89 -19.34
N LEU A 99 -15.11 2.94 -18.43
CA LEU A 99 -14.89 3.09 -17.00
C LEU A 99 -14.13 1.89 -16.41
N MET A 100 -14.48 0.68 -16.86
CA MET A 100 -13.86 -0.58 -16.44
C MET A 100 -12.57 -0.89 -17.19
N ASN A 101 -12.17 -0.06 -18.17
CA ASN A 101 -10.91 -0.24 -18.88
C ASN A 101 -9.74 -0.24 -17.88
N GLY A 102 -8.89 -1.26 -17.98
CA GLY A 102 -7.81 -1.53 -17.05
C GLY A 102 -8.15 -2.43 -15.86
N SER A 103 -9.41 -2.87 -15.71
CA SER A 103 -9.75 -3.99 -14.84
C SER A 103 -9.09 -5.27 -15.35
N GLN A 104 -8.54 -6.07 -14.43
CA GLN A 104 -7.77 -7.26 -14.77
C GLN A 104 -8.31 -8.51 -14.07
N ARG A 105 -8.09 -9.66 -14.72
CA ARG A 105 -8.36 -10.97 -14.12
C ARG A 105 -7.28 -11.26 -13.07
N ILE A 106 -7.70 -11.53 -11.83
CA ILE A 106 -6.79 -11.84 -10.73
C ILE A 106 -6.11 -13.20 -10.90
N ARG A 107 -6.89 -14.25 -11.19
CA ARG A 107 -6.35 -15.61 -11.30
C ARG A 107 -5.24 -15.69 -12.35
N GLY A 108 -4.07 -16.18 -11.94
CA GLY A 108 -2.87 -16.27 -12.77
C GLY A 108 -1.97 -15.04 -12.72
N SER A 109 -2.42 -13.94 -12.11
CA SER A 109 -1.56 -12.78 -11.84
C SER A 109 -0.57 -13.09 -10.71
N THR A 110 0.55 -12.40 -10.72
CA THR A 110 1.62 -12.54 -9.73
C THR A 110 1.57 -11.40 -8.72
N LEU A 111 1.42 -11.73 -7.44
CA LEU A 111 1.53 -10.80 -6.32
C LEU A 111 2.93 -10.91 -5.72
N GLY A 112 3.69 -9.83 -5.77
CA GLY A 112 4.96 -9.69 -5.09
C GLY A 112 4.81 -9.01 -3.74
N ILE A 113 5.35 -9.63 -2.70
CA ILE A 113 5.30 -9.12 -1.33
C ILE A 113 6.70 -8.75 -0.88
N VAL A 114 6.90 -7.50 -0.45
CA VAL A 114 8.13 -7.06 0.21
C VAL A 114 7.92 -7.07 1.72
N GLY A 115 8.68 -7.89 2.43
CA GLY A 115 8.54 -8.09 3.87
C GLY A 115 7.54 -9.20 4.19
N MET A 116 8.04 -10.30 4.73
CA MET A 116 7.28 -11.52 5.02
C MET A 116 7.13 -11.72 6.54
N GLY A 117 6.76 -10.64 7.24
CA GLY A 117 6.34 -10.69 8.64
C GLY A 117 4.88 -11.17 8.80
N SER A 118 4.30 -10.97 9.98
CA SER A 118 2.93 -11.44 10.30
C SER A 118 1.87 -10.96 9.30
N VAL A 119 1.89 -9.67 8.93
CA VAL A 119 0.95 -9.09 7.95
C VAL A 119 1.20 -9.64 6.55
N GLY A 120 2.46 -9.70 6.11
CA GLY A 120 2.82 -10.24 4.79
C GLY A 120 2.38 -11.70 4.62
N ILE A 121 2.54 -12.52 5.65
CA ILE A 121 2.05 -13.91 5.67
C ILE A 121 0.52 -13.95 5.57
N ALA A 122 -0.19 -13.15 6.37
CA ALA A 122 -1.65 -13.11 6.37
C ALA A 122 -2.23 -12.65 5.00
N VAL A 123 -1.59 -11.67 4.36
CA VAL A 123 -1.93 -11.21 3.00
C VAL A 123 -1.66 -12.32 1.97
N ALA A 124 -0.51 -12.98 2.05
CA ALA A 124 -0.14 -14.04 1.11
C ALA A 124 -1.12 -15.22 1.14
N LEU A 125 -1.55 -15.65 2.33
CA LEU A 125 -2.52 -16.74 2.51
C LEU A 125 -3.87 -16.38 1.87
N ARG A 126 -4.35 -15.14 2.06
CA ARG A 126 -5.57 -14.63 1.43
C ARG A 126 -5.41 -14.52 -0.08
N ALA A 127 -4.31 -13.97 -0.57
CA ALA A 127 -4.06 -13.81 -2.01
C ALA A 127 -4.11 -15.13 -2.78
N LYS A 128 -3.60 -16.23 -2.19
CA LYS A 128 -3.69 -17.57 -2.79
C LYS A 128 -5.14 -18.00 -3.08
N SER A 129 -6.09 -17.68 -2.19
CA SER A 129 -7.51 -18.02 -2.38
C SER A 129 -8.13 -17.37 -3.62
N PHE A 130 -7.64 -16.18 -4.01
CA PHE A 130 -8.06 -15.49 -5.24
C PHE A 130 -7.37 -16.04 -6.51
N GLY A 131 -6.40 -16.93 -6.35
CA GLY A 131 -5.63 -17.52 -7.44
C GLY A 131 -4.43 -16.70 -7.89
N PHE A 132 -3.87 -15.86 -7.01
CA PHE A 132 -2.57 -15.23 -7.24
C PHE A 132 -1.44 -16.27 -7.15
N ARG A 133 -0.44 -16.14 -8.02
CA ARG A 133 0.91 -16.67 -7.75
C ARG A 133 1.60 -15.71 -6.79
N VAL A 134 2.01 -16.19 -5.63
CA VAL A 134 2.60 -15.32 -4.59
C VAL A 134 4.11 -15.50 -4.56
N LEU A 135 4.82 -14.41 -4.78
CA LEU A 135 6.26 -14.28 -4.64
C LEU A 135 6.56 -13.35 -3.47
N PHE A 136 7.66 -13.57 -2.76
CA PHE A 136 8.07 -12.65 -1.70
C PHE A 136 9.58 -12.42 -1.67
N TYR A 137 9.97 -11.28 -1.14
CA TYR A 137 11.35 -10.97 -0.77
C TYR A 137 11.40 -10.51 0.68
N ASP A 138 12.27 -11.14 1.46
CA ASP A 138 12.58 -10.76 2.82
C ASP A 138 14.04 -11.12 3.13
N ASN A 139 14.85 -10.16 3.58
CA ASN A 139 16.26 -10.36 3.91
C ASN A 139 16.46 -11.00 5.28
N ASN A 140 15.49 -10.84 6.20
CA ASN A 140 15.61 -11.23 7.60
C ASN A 140 15.00 -12.60 7.89
N LEU A 141 14.33 -13.21 6.90
CA LEU A 141 13.66 -14.50 7.06
C LEU A 141 14.65 -15.67 6.95
N ALA A 142 14.58 -16.61 7.90
CA ALA A 142 15.37 -17.83 7.86
C ALA A 142 15.12 -18.64 6.58
N LEU A 143 16.15 -19.35 6.11
CA LEU A 143 16.04 -20.26 4.96
C LEU A 143 15.04 -21.39 5.27
N GLY A 144 14.27 -21.80 4.27
CA GLY A 144 13.30 -22.90 4.37
C GLY A 144 11.86 -22.48 4.71
N MET A 145 11.63 -21.22 5.09
CA MET A 145 10.28 -20.70 5.34
C MET A 145 9.40 -20.69 4.08
N GLU A 146 10.01 -20.54 2.90
CA GLU A 146 9.36 -20.66 1.60
C GLU A 146 8.63 -22.00 1.44
N ASN A 147 9.26 -23.10 1.89
CA ASN A 147 8.69 -24.44 1.81
C ASN A 147 7.54 -24.62 2.80
N ALA A 148 7.70 -24.10 4.02
CA ALA A 148 6.66 -24.17 5.05
C ALA A 148 5.39 -23.39 4.65
N LEU A 149 5.56 -22.22 4.01
CA LEU A 149 4.46 -21.38 3.54
C LEU A 149 3.92 -21.81 2.16
N GLY A 150 4.66 -22.66 1.46
CA GLY A 150 4.39 -23.06 0.07
C GLY A 150 4.40 -21.86 -0.89
N MET A 151 5.32 -20.92 -0.70
CA MET A 151 5.43 -19.67 -1.45
C MET A 151 6.83 -19.54 -2.03
N GLU A 152 6.98 -18.84 -3.15
CA GLU A 152 8.27 -18.70 -3.81
C GLU A 152 9.01 -17.48 -3.26
N ARG A 153 10.24 -17.69 -2.77
CA ARG A 153 11.14 -16.63 -2.30
C ARG A 153 12.04 -16.18 -3.45
N CYS A 154 12.02 -14.88 -3.75
CA CYS A 154 12.96 -14.27 -4.68
C CYS A 154 14.30 -13.99 -3.99
N SER A 155 15.40 -14.11 -4.73
CA SER A 155 16.76 -13.91 -4.19
C SER A 155 17.10 -12.43 -4.00
N ASN A 156 16.46 -11.55 -4.77
CA ASN A 156 16.63 -10.10 -4.70
C ASN A 156 15.36 -9.35 -5.11
N LEU A 157 15.31 -8.05 -4.82
CA LEU A 157 14.17 -7.18 -5.15
C LEU A 157 13.93 -7.06 -6.65
N THR A 158 14.98 -7.03 -7.47
CA THR A 158 14.86 -6.91 -8.93
C THR A 158 14.11 -8.11 -9.53
N GLU A 159 14.43 -9.31 -9.06
CA GLU A 159 13.73 -10.54 -9.43
C GLU A 159 12.25 -10.48 -9.05
N LEU A 160 11.96 -10.05 -7.82
CA LEU A 160 10.57 -9.87 -7.37
C LEU A 160 9.83 -8.86 -8.26
N PHE A 161 10.43 -7.70 -8.52
CA PHE A 161 9.78 -6.58 -9.21
C PHE A 161 9.48 -6.94 -10.67
N SER A 162 10.39 -7.62 -11.33
CA SER A 162 10.24 -8.05 -12.74
C SER A 162 9.16 -9.12 -12.94
N GLN A 163 8.86 -9.92 -11.91
CA GLN A 163 7.84 -10.96 -11.99
C GLN A 163 6.46 -10.50 -11.49
N SER A 164 6.38 -9.41 -10.73
CA SER A 164 5.15 -8.98 -10.05
C SER A 164 4.23 -8.16 -10.95
N ASP A 165 2.98 -8.60 -11.10
CA ASP A 165 1.91 -7.81 -11.74
C ASP A 165 1.30 -6.81 -10.74
N CYS A 166 1.33 -7.17 -9.45
CA CYS A 166 1.01 -6.30 -8.33
C CYS A 166 2.11 -6.43 -7.28
N LEU A 167 2.64 -5.31 -6.80
CA LEU A 167 3.60 -5.26 -5.71
C LEU A 167 2.92 -4.70 -4.46
N THR A 168 3.14 -5.31 -3.30
CA THR A 168 2.65 -4.81 -2.02
C THR A 168 3.77 -4.76 -0.96
N LEU A 169 3.80 -3.66 -0.21
CA LEU A 169 4.83 -3.38 0.80
C LEU A 169 4.30 -3.65 2.21
N HIS A 170 4.98 -4.54 2.93
CA HIS A 170 4.69 -4.94 4.31
C HIS A 170 5.96 -5.00 5.17
N CYS A 171 7.00 -4.25 4.79
CA CYS A 171 8.24 -4.13 5.55
C CYS A 171 8.29 -2.83 6.35
N PRO A 172 8.87 -2.81 7.56
CA PRO A 172 9.04 -1.58 8.32
C PRO A 172 10.07 -0.66 7.66
N LEU A 173 9.88 0.66 7.79
CA LEU A 173 10.86 1.65 7.35
C LEU A 173 12.18 1.57 8.14
N THR A 174 13.28 1.44 7.41
CA THR A 174 14.66 1.51 7.89
C THR A 174 15.43 2.58 7.11
N THR A 175 16.65 2.89 7.54
CA THR A 175 17.53 3.80 6.78
C THR A 175 17.95 3.21 5.43
N GLU A 176 17.98 1.88 5.31
CA GLU A 176 18.45 1.18 4.12
C GLU A 176 17.36 1.01 3.06
N ASN A 177 16.10 0.85 3.47
CA ASN A 177 14.97 0.67 2.55
C ASN A 177 14.16 1.97 2.32
N LYS A 178 14.64 3.10 2.82
CA LYS A 178 14.06 4.41 2.49
C LYS A 178 14.14 4.62 0.98
N HIS A 179 13.03 5.04 0.37
CA HIS A 179 12.89 5.15 -1.08
C HIS A 179 13.21 3.83 -1.82
N LEU A 180 12.80 2.69 -1.24
CA LEU A 180 12.82 1.38 -1.92
C LEU A 180 12.21 1.45 -3.32
N ILE A 181 11.09 2.16 -3.45
CA ILE A 181 10.46 2.47 -4.73
C ILE A 181 10.94 3.85 -5.19
N ASN A 182 11.84 3.86 -6.16
CA ASN A 182 12.48 5.06 -6.71
C ASN A 182 12.60 4.98 -8.24
N LEU A 183 13.18 6.00 -8.88
CA LEU A 183 13.33 6.04 -10.34
C LEU A 183 14.06 4.83 -10.93
N GLU A 184 15.02 4.25 -10.21
CA GLU A 184 15.79 3.10 -10.68
C GLU A 184 14.99 1.81 -10.51
N THR A 185 14.42 1.60 -9.33
CA THR A 185 13.72 0.35 -9.02
C THR A 185 12.40 0.21 -9.78
N ILE A 186 11.73 1.31 -10.09
CA ILE A 186 10.53 1.35 -10.94
C ILE A 186 10.81 0.77 -12.33
N LYS A 187 12.04 0.87 -12.85
CA LYS A 187 12.40 0.32 -14.18
C LYS A 187 12.33 -1.21 -14.22
N TYR A 188 12.44 -1.87 -13.07
CA TYR A 188 12.33 -3.32 -12.97
C TYR A 188 10.89 -3.79 -12.86
N LEU A 189 9.93 -2.90 -12.54
CA LEU A 189 8.52 -3.27 -12.50
C LEU A 189 8.02 -3.58 -13.90
N LYS A 190 7.10 -4.54 -13.99
CA LYS A 190 6.33 -4.75 -15.21
C LYS A 190 5.60 -3.47 -15.59
N PHE A 191 5.58 -3.16 -16.88
CA PHE A 191 4.83 -2.00 -17.37
C PHE A 191 3.34 -2.17 -17.06
N GLY A 192 2.76 -1.17 -16.40
CA GLY A 192 1.37 -1.19 -15.96
C GLY A 192 1.11 -2.05 -14.72
N ALA A 193 2.14 -2.31 -13.90
CA ALA A 193 2.00 -2.97 -12.61
C ALA A 193 1.16 -2.14 -11.62
N PHE A 194 0.59 -2.83 -10.64
CA PHE A 194 -0.07 -2.22 -9.49
C PHE A 194 0.88 -2.10 -8.31
N LEU A 195 0.74 -1.04 -7.52
CA LEU A 195 1.52 -0.83 -6.30
C LEU A 195 0.60 -0.57 -5.12
N VAL A 196 0.80 -1.28 -4.00
CA VAL A 196 0.05 -1.11 -2.75
C VAL A 196 1.01 -0.89 -1.59
N ASN A 197 0.78 0.13 -0.78
CA ASN A 197 1.55 0.39 0.43
C ASN A 197 0.66 0.61 1.65
N THR A 198 0.77 -0.25 2.65
CA THR A 198 0.07 -0.14 3.93
C THR A 198 1.07 -0.03 5.07
N THR A 199 2.21 0.63 4.88
CA THR A 199 3.25 0.76 5.93
C THR A 199 3.64 2.23 6.08
N GLU A 200 4.87 2.60 5.74
CA GLU A 200 5.31 3.99 5.74
C GLU A 200 5.44 4.54 4.31
N PHE A 201 5.00 5.77 4.09
CA PHE A 201 5.06 6.40 2.78
C PHE A 201 6.50 6.62 2.31
N GLU A 202 7.45 6.84 3.23
CA GLU A 202 8.86 7.06 2.95
C GLU A 202 9.60 5.85 2.32
N LEU A 203 8.96 4.68 2.22
CA LEU A 203 9.44 3.59 1.37
C LEU A 203 9.36 3.95 -0.12
N ILE A 204 8.57 4.96 -0.48
CA ILE A 204 8.33 5.39 -1.86
C ILE A 204 8.81 6.82 -2.04
N GLU A 205 9.62 7.04 -3.06
CA GLU A 205 10.02 8.38 -3.47
C GLU A 205 8.89 9.06 -4.26
N SER A 206 8.33 10.15 -3.71
CA SER A 206 7.16 10.84 -4.25
C SER A 206 7.27 11.22 -5.73
N ASN A 207 8.39 11.81 -6.13
CA ASN A 207 8.60 12.29 -7.51
C ASN A 207 8.63 11.13 -8.51
N SER A 208 9.21 10.01 -8.09
CA SER A 208 9.32 8.78 -8.87
C SER A 208 7.97 8.13 -9.04
N LEU A 209 7.18 8.06 -7.96
CA LEU A 209 5.80 7.57 -8.01
C LEU A 209 4.93 8.40 -8.96
N ILE A 210 4.95 9.74 -8.84
CA ILE A 210 4.16 10.63 -9.69
C ILE A 210 4.55 10.44 -11.17
N SER A 211 5.85 10.40 -11.47
CA SER A 211 6.34 10.19 -12.83
C SER A 211 5.93 8.82 -13.40
N ALA A 212 5.98 7.78 -12.57
CA ALA A 212 5.58 6.42 -12.95
C ALA A 212 4.07 6.30 -13.21
N LEU A 213 3.24 6.98 -12.42
CA LEU A 213 1.79 7.04 -12.63
C LEU A 213 1.44 7.84 -13.89
N LYS A 214 2.13 8.95 -14.17
CA LYS A 214 1.92 9.74 -15.39
C LYS A 214 2.27 8.96 -16.64
N SER A 215 3.45 8.34 -16.68
CA SER A 215 3.92 7.52 -17.80
C SER A 215 3.12 6.22 -18.00
N GLY A 216 2.44 5.73 -16.95
CA GLY A 216 1.71 4.46 -16.99
C GLY A 216 2.57 3.24 -16.69
N ASN A 217 3.86 3.43 -16.36
CA ASN A 217 4.72 2.37 -15.84
C ASN A 217 4.10 1.71 -14.60
N ILE A 218 3.55 2.53 -13.69
CA ILE A 218 2.63 2.07 -12.66
C ILE A 218 1.23 2.43 -13.12
N ARG A 219 0.37 1.42 -13.26
CA ARG A 219 -1.01 1.61 -13.71
C ARG A 219 -1.82 2.36 -12.66
N SER A 220 -1.72 1.90 -11.42
CA SER A 220 -2.43 2.49 -10.30
C SER A 220 -1.71 2.19 -8.99
N PHE A 221 -1.86 3.11 -8.05
CA PHE A 221 -1.29 3.04 -6.72
C PHE A 221 -2.40 3.09 -5.67
N ALA A 222 -2.29 2.27 -4.63
CA ALA A 222 -3.14 2.36 -3.46
C ALA A 222 -2.34 2.44 -2.18
N MET A 223 -2.81 3.22 -1.21
CA MET A 223 -2.15 3.28 0.09
C MET A 223 -3.10 3.46 1.26
N ASP A 224 -2.63 2.98 2.41
CA ASP A 224 -3.21 3.16 3.73
C ASP A 224 -2.10 3.49 4.72
N CYS A 225 -1.51 4.67 4.53
CA CYS A 225 -0.47 5.21 5.39
C CYS A 225 -0.50 6.74 5.38
N ASP A 226 0.09 7.35 6.39
CA ASP A 226 0.26 8.80 6.43
C ASP A 226 1.24 9.26 5.35
N GLN A 227 0.91 10.37 4.71
CA GLN A 227 1.72 10.98 3.66
C GLN A 227 2.14 12.41 4.07
N PRO A 228 3.30 12.90 3.63
CA PRO A 228 3.62 14.31 3.70
C PRO A 228 2.51 15.18 3.07
N LYS A 229 2.16 16.30 3.72
CA LYS A 229 1.18 17.25 3.20
C LYS A 229 1.61 17.74 1.79
N ASN A 230 0.65 17.90 0.88
CA ASN A 230 0.79 18.48 -0.46
C ASN A 230 1.41 17.61 -1.59
N ILE A 231 1.62 16.30 -1.43
CA ILE A 231 2.21 15.47 -2.52
C ILE A 231 1.29 15.43 -3.76
N PHE A 232 -0.01 15.24 -3.55
CA PHE A 232 -0.99 15.17 -4.64
C PHE A 232 -1.80 16.47 -4.84
N GLU A 233 -1.62 17.47 -3.97
CA GLU A 233 -2.38 18.74 -4.04
C GLU A 233 -1.71 19.79 -4.95
N ARG A 234 -0.43 19.60 -5.31
CA ARG A 234 0.33 20.59 -6.11
C ARG A 234 0.03 20.61 -7.60
N GLU A 235 -0.82 19.72 -8.11
CA GLU A 235 -1.24 19.74 -9.50
C GLU A 235 -2.75 20.00 -9.60
N ASN A 236 -3.10 21.29 -9.63
CA ASN A 236 -4.24 21.71 -10.44
C ASN A 236 -3.92 21.28 -11.87
N TYR A 237 -4.41 20.09 -12.24
CA TYR A 237 -4.42 19.57 -13.60
C TYR A 237 -4.94 20.67 -14.51
N GLY A 238 -4.05 21.19 -15.36
CA GLY A 238 -4.36 22.27 -16.26
C GLY A 238 -5.53 21.89 -17.15
N LYS A 239 -6.61 22.67 -17.05
CA LYS A 239 -7.57 22.79 -18.13
C LYS A 239 -6.78 23.20 -19.39
N ASN A 240 -6.68 22.31 -20.36
CA ASN A 240 -6.51 22.64 -21.77
C ASN A 240 -7.45 21.75 -22.56
#